data_AF-A0A975N5H8-F1
#
_entry.id   AF-A0A975N5H8-F1
#
_cell.length_a   1.000
_cell.length_b   1.000
_cell.length_c   1.000
_cell.angle_alpha   90.00
_cell.angle_beta   90.00
_cell.angle_gamma   90.00
#
_symmetry.space_group_name_H-M   'P 1'
#
loop_
_entity.id
_entity.type
_entity.pdbx_description
1 polymer ?
#
loop_
_entity_poly.entity_id
_entity_poly.type
_entity_poly.pdbx_seq_one_letter_code
_entity_poly.pdbx_strand_id
1 'polypeptide(L)'
;MRREVCRVPGGRLTHEDRRRIAAWLADGLGYAEIGRRLGRPTSTISREVARNGVPGDYLADQAQQEAGHRARRRKPTRPEPADDGQPTEAVRGFVDRFATSLAATGLPRMTARVFACLLTADADGLTAADLVRRLQVSPASVSKSIGYLEAMELVLRRPDAGGRRERYLIDDEVWLRAWQADTGAHGEIATAAQRGVELFGADTTAGARFGTMGRFFARLSEQMSGSTLAEPVVYDALTVLAALVHAGQPLSAGPLAIALGWPRDRAIAALDAIRHRPSLADPLALRAVGPKTYTLVPRPDRLSPAQREALDEVR
;
A
#
# COMPACT_ATOMS: atom_id res chain seq x y z
N MET A 1 31.51 25.58 -50.38
CA MET A 1 30.21 24.86 -50.33
C MET A 1 30.11 24.14 -48.98
N ARG A 2 29.60 24.82 -47.94
CA ARG A 2 29.50 24.25 -46.59
C ARG A 2 28.10 23.67 -46.39
N ARG A 3 28.05 22.39 -46.03
CA ARG A 3 26.85 21.67 -45.61
C ARG A 3 26.32 22.30 -44.33
N GLU A 4 25.13 22.89 -44.36
CA GLU A 4 24.37 23.21 -43.16
C GLU A 4 23.66 21.95 -42.66
N VAL A 5 24.09 21.50 -41.49
CA VAL A 5 23.53 20.37 -40.76
C VAL A 5 22.17 20.77 -40.22
N CYS A 6 21.13 20.04 -40.64
CA CYS A 6 19.75 20.18 -40.18
C CYS A 6 19.67 19.98 -38.65
N ARG A 7 19.46 21.07 -37.92
CA ARG A 7 19.29 21.07 -36.46
C ARG A 7 17.90 20.54 -36.14
N VAL A 8 17.82 19.36 -35.52
CA VAL A 8 16.58 18.73 -35.07
C VAL A 8 15.81 19.69 -34.16
N PRO A 9 14.61 20.19 -34.51
CA PRO A 9 13.89 21.08 -33.62
C PRO A 9 12.91 20.23 -32.81
N GLY A 10 13.34 19.84 -31.60
CA GLY A 10 12.48 19.28 -30.55
C GLY A 10 11.81 20.36 -29.68
N GLY A 11 11.78 21.62 -30.13
CA GLY A 11 11.21 22.75 -29.41
C GLY A 11 9.70 22.93 -29.65
N ARG A 12 9.02 23.62 -28.71
CA ARG A 12 7.62 24.06 -28.85
C ARG A 12 7.43 24.85 -30.16
N LEU A 13 6.26 24.73 -30.79
CA LEU A 13 5.89 25.57 -31.94
C LEU A 13 6.00 27.04 -31.54
N THR A 14 6.66 27.84 -32.37
CA THR A 14 6.79 29.28 -32.19
C THR A 14 5.49 29.98 -32.63
N HIS A 15 5.36 31.27 -32.30
CA HIS A 15 4.24 32.06 -32.80
C HIS A 15 4.25 32.15 -34.34
N GLU A 16 5.44 32.25 -34.93
CA GLU A 16 5.61 32.26 -36.38
C GLU A 16 5.20 30.93 -37.01
N ASP A 17 5.55 29.79 -36.40
CA ASP A 17 5.09 28.47 -36.84
C ASP A 17 3.55 28.41 -36.83
N ARG A 18 2.89 28.95 -35.79
CA ARG A 18 1.42 28.97 -35.68
C ARG A 18 0.77 29.82 -36.77
N ARG A 19 1.33 30.98 -37.12
CA ARG A 19 0.83 31.83 -38.22
C ARG A 19 0.94 31.13 -39.58
N ARG A 20 2.05 30.42 -39.82
CA ARG A 20 2.26 29.63 -41.05
C ARG A 20 1.28 28.45 -41.13
N ILE A 21 1.01 27.77 -40.01
CA ILE A 21 -0.02 26.72 -39.93
C ILE A 21 -1.39 27.29 -40.30
N ALA A 22 -1.78 28.45 -39.75
CA ALA A 22 -3.07 29.07 -40.06
C ALA A 22 -3.20 29.43 -41.55
N ALA A 23 -2.18 30.08 -42.14
CA ALA A 23 -2.18 30.42 -43.55
C ALA A 23 -2.31 29.19 -44.45
N TRP A 24 -1.52 28.15 -44.20
CA TRP A 24 -1.56 26.95 -45.04
C TRP A 24 -2.81 26.09 -44.85
N LEU A 25 -3.47 26.15 -43.70
CA LEU A 25 -4.78 25.54 -43.54
C LEU A 25 -5.85 26.29 -44.33
N ALA A 26 -5.79 27.62 -44.38
CA ALA A 26 -6.67 28.44 -45.21
C ALA A 26 -6.45 28.17 -46.71
N ASP A 27 -5.21 27.88 -47.10
CA ASP A 27 -4.84 27.45 -48.47
C ASP A 27 -5.21 25.97 -48.76
N GLY A 28 -5.82 25.25 -47.81
CA GLY A 28 -6.28 23.87 -47.98
C GLY A 28 -5.20 22.78 -47.88
N LEU A 29 -4.01 23.08 -47.34
CA LEU A 29 -2.95 22.09 -47.20
C LEU A 29 -3.24 21.08 -46.08
N GLY A 30 -2.98 19.81 -46.35
CA GLY A 30 -3.06 18.74 -45.35
C GLY A 30 -1.94 18.79 -44.30
N TYR A 31 -2.19 18.25 -43.11
CA TYR A 31 -1.27 18.31 -41.96
C TYR A 31 0.13 17.71 -42.22
N ALA A 32 0.22 16.70 -43.08
CA ALA A 32 1.50 16.07 -43.43
C ALA A 32 2.41 17.01 -44.25
N GLU A 33 1.82 17.80 -45.13
CA GLU A 33 2.54 18.78 -45.94
C GLU A 33 3.01 19.97 -45.11
N ILE A 34 2.15 20.45 -44.21
CA ILE A 34 2.50 21.49 -43.22
C ILE A 34 3.64 21.02 -42.32
N GLY A 35 3.62 19.76 -41.87
CA GLY A 35 4.69 19.16 -41.08
C GLY A 35 6.03 19.16 -41.83
N ARG A 36 6.04 18.74 -43.10
CA ARG A 36 7.25 18.76 -43.95
C ARG A 36 7.83 20.16 -44.10
N ARG A 37 6.99 21.17 -44.39
CA ARG A 37 7.42 22.56 -44.58
C ARG A 37 7.99 23.22 -43.33
N LEU A 38 7.54 22.81 -42.15
CA LEU A 38 8.08 23.30 -40.86
C LEU A 38 9.22 22.45 -40.30
N GLY A 39 9.58 21.34 -40.95
CA GLY A 39 10.52 20.37 -40.41
C GLY A 39 10.02 19.73 -39.10
N ARG A 40 8.71 19.52 -38.96
CA ARG A 40 8.06 18.98 -37.75
C ARG A 40 7.30 17.67 -38.04
N PRO A 41 7.19 16.76 -37.07
CA PRO A 41 6.33 15.58 -37.22
C PRO A 41 4.87 15.98 -37.47
N THR A 42 4.20 15.29 -38.39
CA THR A 42 2.77 15.47 -38.70
C THR A 42 1.89 15.41 -37.45
N SER A 43 2.25 14.55 -36.48
CA SER A 43 1.56 14.42 -35.19
C SER A 43 1.66 15.68 -34.31
N THR A 44 2.65 16.55 -34.54
CA THR A 44 2.76 17.85 -33.85
C THR A 44 1.74 18.84 -34.39
N ILE A 45 1.57 18.87 -35.72
CA ILE A 45 0.61 19.74 -36.40
C ILE A 45 -0.81 19.29 -36.08
N SER A 46 -1.11 18.00 -36.24
CA SER A 46 -2.43 17.43 -35.92
C SER A 46 -2.84 17.70 -34.46
N ARG A 47 -1.94 17.50 -33.48
CA ARG A 47 -2.23 17.78 -32.07
C ARG A 47 -2.33 19.26 -31.74
N GLU A 48 -1.67 20.14 -32.49
CA GLU A 48 -1.82 21.59 -32.30
C GLU A 48 -3.16 22.07 -32.86
N VAL A 49 -3.52 21.64 -34.07
CA VAL A 49 -4.79 22.02 -34.71
C VAL A 49 -5.97 21.40 -33.96
N ALA A 50 -5.89 20.14 -33.53
CA ALA A 50 -6.96 19.52 -32.74
C ALA A 50 -7.14 20.14 -31.34
N ARG A 51 -6.10 20.81 -30.81
CA ARG A 51 -6.14 21.38 -29.45
C ARG A 51 -6.53 22.85 -29.43
N ASN A 52 -6.24 23.60 -30.49
CA ASN A 52 -6.52 25.03 -30.57
C ASN A 52 -7.46 25.40 -31.75
N GLY A 53 -7.94 24.41 -32.50
CA GLY A 53 -8.91 24.60 -33.57
C GLY A 53 -10.34 24.51 -33.03
N VAL A 54 -11.17 25.45 -33.44
CA VAL A 54 -12.63 25.43 -33.28
C VAL A 54 -13.21 24.81 -34.56
N PRO A 55 -14.41 24.19 -34.59
CA PRO A 55 -14.95 23.64 -35.83
C PRO A 55 -15.02 24.71 -36.94
N GLY A 56 -14.10 24.60 -37.91
CA GLY A 56 -14.01 25.48 -39.07
C GLY A 56 -12.75 26.35 -39.15
N ASP A 57 -12.14 26.78 -38.04
CA ASP A 57 -11.08 27.79 -38.06
C ASP A 57 -9.94 27.52 -37.05
N TYR A 58 -8.70 27.72 -37.50
CA TYR A 58 -7.50 27.68 -36.68
C TYR A 58 -6.88 29.08 -36.54
N LEU A 59 -6.96 29.65 -35.33
CA LEU A 59 -6.48 31.00 -35.03
C LEU A 59 -5.11 30.98 -34.33
N ALA A 60 -4.08 31.45 -35.03
CA ALA A 60 -2.69 31.43 -34.56
C ALA A 60 -2.45 32.26 -33.29
N ASP A 61 -3.14 33.40 -33.17
CA ASP A 61 -3.00 34.33 -32.04
C ASP A 61 -3.62 33.75 -30.77
N GLN A 62 -4.79 33.11 -30.88
CA GLN A 62 -5.43 32.41 -29.76
C GLN A 62 -4.58 31.21 -29.31
N ALA A 63 -4.07 30.40 -30.25
CA ALA A 63 -3.19 29.27 -29.94
C ALA A 63 -1.89 29.73 -29.22
N GLN A 64 -1.35 30.90 -29.59
CA GLN A 64 -0.21 31.51 -28.91
C GLN A 64 -0.55 32.01 -27.51
N GLN A 65 -1.69 32.69 -27.34
CA GLN A 65 -2.15 33.16 -26.03
C GLN A 65 -2.40 31.99 -25.08
N GLU A 66 -3.08 30.93 -25.52
CA GLU A 66 -3.32 29.74 -24.72
C GLU A 66 -2.02 28.99 -24.37
N ALA A 67 -1.08 28.88 -25.30
CA ALA A 67 0.25 28.34 -25.03
C ALA A 67 0.99 29.18 -23.97
N GLY A 68 0.86 30.51 -24.02
CA GLY A 68 1.37 31.46 -23.04
C GLY A 68 0.70 31.32 -21.67
N HIS A 69 -0.63 31.25 -21.61
CA HIS A 69 -1.40 31.00 -20.39
C HIS A 69 -1.00 29.66 -19.75
N ARG A 70 -0.79 28.60 -20.54
CA ARG A 70 -0.32 27.30 -20.06
C ARG A 70 1.12 27.33 -19.57
N ALA A 71 2.00 28.07 -20.25
CA ALA A 71 3.38 28.25 -19.79
C ALA A 71 3.44 29.02 -18.46
N ARG A 72 2.58 30.04 -18.28
CA ARG A 72 2.42 30.80 -17.03
C ARG A 72 1.79 29.96 -15.91
N ARG A 73 0.81 29.10 -16.23
CA ARG A 73 0.19 28.15 -15.29
C ARG A 73 1.13 26.98 -14.91
N ARG A 74 2.27 26.83 -15.59
CA ARG A 74 3.32 25.82 -15.33
C ARG A 74 4.43 26.29 -14.39
N LYS A 75 4.22 27.35 -13.63
CA LYS A 75 4.77 27.43 -12.28
C LYS A 75 3.63 27.12 -11.32
N PRO A 76 3.45 25.86 -10.86
CA PRO A 76 2.67 25.67 -9.66
C PRO A 76 3.46 26.39 -8.56
N THR A 77 3.00 27.57 -8.16
CA THR A 77 3.22 27.99 -6.79
C THR A 77 2.58 26.90 -5.96
N ARG A 78 3.43 26.07 -5.35
CA ARG A 78 3.04 25.10 -4.34
C ARG A 78 2.07 25.84 -3.41
N PRO A 79 0.79 25.44 -3.27
CA PRO A 79 0.08 25.82 -2.06
C PRO A 79 0.94 25.28 -0.93
N GLU A 80 1.49 26.17 -0.10
CA GLU A 80 2.17 25.72 1.11
C GLU A 80 1.18 24.78 1.80
N PRO A 81 1.50 23.48 1.92
CA PRO A 81 0.73 22.65 2.82
C PRO A 81 0.88 23.31 4.19
N ALA A 82 -0.19 23.28 4.98
CA ALA A 82 -0.12 23.60 6.39
C ALA A 82 1.15 22.98 6.99
N ASP A 83 1.75 23.72 7.91
CA ASP A 83 2.89 23.31 8.72
C ASP A 83 2.50 22.11 9.59
N ASP A 84 2.29 20.95 8.96
CA ASP A 84 2.12 19.68 9.63
C ASP A 84 3.52 19.20 10.00
N GLY A 85 4.01 19.81 11.08
CA GLY A 85 5.15 19.43 11.92
C GLY A 85 6.26 18.70 11.17
N GLN A 86 7.29 19.43 10.73
CA GLN A 86 8.55 18.76 10.42
C GLN A 86 8.92 17.84 11.61
N PRO A 87 9.16 16.54 11.39
CA PRO A 87 9.47 15.63 12.47
C PRO A 87 10.69 16.16 13.22
N THR A 88 10.58 16.27 14.54
CA THR A 88 11.66 16.69 15.44
C THR A 88 12.93 15.93 15.09
N GLU A 89 14.10 16.55 15.27
CA GLU A 89 15.40 15.90 15.01
C GLU A 89 15.52 14.53 15.70
N ALA A 90 14.92 14.37 16.88
CA ALA A 90 14.79 13.10 17.59
C ALA A 90 14.03 12.01 16.78
N VAL A 91 12.92 12.37 16.13
CA VAL A 91 12.12 11.47 15.29
C VAL A 91 12.91 11.07 14.04
N ARG A 92 13.61 12.02 13.40
CA ARG A 92 14.49 11.71 12.25
C ARG A 92 15.61 10.76 12.64
N GLY A 93 16.27 11.03 13.77
CA GLY A 93 17.31 10.16 14.30
C GLY A 93 16.80 8.75 14.64
N PHE A 94 15.57 8.62 15.15
CA PHE A 94 14.94 7.32 15.34
C PHE A 94 14.68 6.61 14.00
N VAL A 95 14.07 7.29 13.02
CA VAL A 95 13.76 6.74 11.69
C VAL A 95 15.03 6.21 11.02
N ASP A 96 16.14 6.93 11.04
CA ASP A 96 17.39 6.48 10.42
C ASP A 96 18.02 5.28 11.17
N ARG A 97 17.98 5.24 12.51
CA ARG A 97 18.44 4.08 13.29
C ARG A 97 17.57 2.86 13.01
N PHE A 98 16.26 3.02 13.04
CA PHE A 98 15.32 1.94 12.78
C PHE A 98 15.42 1.41 11.35
N ALA A 99 15.58 2.29 10.37
CA ALA A 99 15.84 1.91 8.99
C ALA A 99 17.14 1.12 8.83
N THR A 100 18.15 1.41 9.66
CA THR A 100 19.41 0.64 9.67
C THR A 100 19.19 -0.77 10.21
N SER A 101 18.42 -0.92 11.28
CA SER A 101 18.02 -2.24 11.81
C SER A 101 17.21 -3.05 10.80
N LEU A 102 16.26 -2.42 10.10
CA LEU A 102 15.50 -3.05 9.02
C LEU A 102 16.38 -3.44 7.84
N ALA A 103 17.38 -2.63 7.47
CA ALA A 103 18.30 -2.98 6.40
C ALA A 103 19.15 -4.22 6.75
N ALA A 104 19.43 -4.43 8.04
CA ALA A 104 20.18 -5.60 8.51
C ALA A 104 19.40 -6.91 8.36
N THR A 105 18.07 -6.87 8.20
CA THR A 105 17.25 -8.07 7.95
C THR A 105 17.19 -8.46 6.47
N GLY A 106 17.82 -7.68 5.58
CA GLY A 106 17.89 -7.95 4.13
C GLY A 106 17.12 -6.95 3.27
N LEU A 107 16.37 -6.00 3.86
CA LEU A 107 15.72 -4.94 3.09
C LEU A 107 16.77 -4.00 2.45
N PRO A 108 16.57 -3.55 1.19
CA PRO A 108 17.42 -2.52 0.62
C PRO A 108 17.38 -1.24 1.46
N ARG A 109 18.54 -0.62 1.71
CA ARG A 109 18.65 0.56 2.61
C ARG A 109 17.64 1.67 2.33
N MET A 110 17.41 2.00 1.06
CA MET A 110 16.44 3.04 0.70
C MET A 110 14.99 2.59 0.93
N THR A 111 14.67 1.33 0.66
CA THR A 111 13.38 0.73 0.96
C THR A 111 13.10 0.77 2.46
N ALA A 112 14.09 0.42 3.30
CA ALA A 112 13.99 0.49 4.75
C ALA A 112 13.73 1.92 5.26
N ARG A 113 14.39 2.93 4.67
CA ARG A 113 14.15 4.34 5.01
C ARG A 113 12.76 4.83 4.59
N VAL A 114 12.28 4.42 3.41
CA VAL A 114 10.91 4.73 2.96
C VAL A 114 9.88 4.07 3.87
N PHE A 115 10.08 2.80 4.23
CA PHE A 115 9.19 2.07 5.13
C PHE A 115 9.15 2.70 6.54
N ALA A 116 10.31 3.00 7.13
CA ALA A 116 10.38 3.67 8.43
C ALA A 116 9.72 5.06 8.42
N CYS A 117 9.85 5.81 7.33
CA CYS A 117 9.19 7.11 7.17
C CYS A 117 7.66 6.99 7.13
N LEU A 118 7.14 5.96 6.43
CA LEU A 118 5.71 5.67 6.38
C LEU A 118 5.16 5.19 7.72
N LEU A 119 5.93 4.39 8.49
CA LEU A 119 5.53 3.93 9.83
C LEU A 119 5.33 5.07 10.83
N THR A 120 6.06 6.16 10.63
CA THR A 120 6.01 7.36 11.50
C THR A 120 5.12 8.46 10.94
N ALA A 121 4.40 8.21 9.84
CA ALA A 121 3.49 9.17 9.25
C ALA A 121 2.11 9.11 9.92
N ASP A 122 1.37 10.22 9.86
CA ASP A 122 -0.02 10.26 10.28
C ASP A 122 -0.91 9.35 9.42
N ALA A 123 -2.11 9.04 9.91
CA ALA A 123 -3.04 8.06 9.33
C ALA A 123 -3.40 8.31 7.85
N ASP A 124 -3.32 9.56 7.39
CA ASP A 124 -3.57 9.94 5.99
C ASP A 124 -2.44 9.52 5.01
N GLY A 125 -1.35 8.95 5.52
CA GLY A 125 -0.22 8.48 4.73
C GLY A 125 0.55 9.61 4.02
N LEU A 126 1.49 9.22 3.15
CA LEU A 126 2.38 10.16 2.45
C LEU A 126 2.26 10.03 0.94
N THR A 127 2.31 11.15 0.23
CA THR A 127 2.47 11.12 -1.23
C THR A 127 3.92 10.87 -1.63
N ALA A 128 4.16 10.49 -2.88
CA ALA A 128 5.52 10.41 -3.43
C ALA A 128 6.31 11.71 -3.24
N ALA A 129 5.65 12.87 -3.34
CA ALA A 129 6.27 14.17 -3.16
C ALA A 129 6.62 14.46 -1.70
N ASP A 130 5.87 13.93 -0.74
CA ASP A 130 6.19 14.04 0.68
C ASP A 130 7.39 13.16 1.03
N LEU A 131 7.44 11.93 0.50
CA LEU A 131 8.58 11.03 0.68
C LEU A 131 9.88 11.60 0.09
N VAL A 132 9.83 12.15 -1.13
CA VAL A 132 10.98 12.85 -1.75
C VAL A 132 11.48 13.99 -0.86
N ARG A 133 10.56 14.79 -0.29
CA ARG A 133 10.89 15.94 0.55
C ARG A 133 11.43 15.53 1.91
N ARG A 134 10.81 14.54 2.58
CA ARG A 134 11.21 14.09 3.92
C ARG A 134 12.54 13.35 3.89
N LEU A 135 12.77 12.52 2.86
CA LEU A 135 13.96 11.68 2.75
C LEU A 135 15.11 12.32 1.95
N GLN A 136 14.85 13.44 1.27
CA GLN A 136 15.82 14.14 0.41
C GLN A 136 16.42 13.22 -0.66
N VAL A 137 15.56 12.48 -1.35
CA VAL A 137 15.96 11.51 -2.38
C VAL A 137 15.22 11.70 -3.70
N SER A 138 15.70 11.08 -4.76
CA SER A 138 15.08 11.22 -6.08
C SER A 138 13.67 10.59 -6.14
N PRO A 139 12.76 11.12 -6.98
CA PRO A 139 11.46 10.49 -7.24
C PRO A 139 11.58 9.04 -7.70
N ALA A 140 12.58 8.73 -8.53
CA ALA A 140 12.82 7.37 -9.01
C ALA A 140 13.19 6.40 -7.87
N SER A 141 13.98 6.86 -6.88
CA SER A 141 14.31 6.08 -5.69
C SER A 141 13.08 5.78 -4.85
N VAL A 142 12.17 6.75 -4.71
CA VAL A 142 10.89 6.56 -4.03
C VAL A 142 10.03 5.56 -4.78
N SER A 143 9.82 5.72 -6.09
CA SER A 143 9.02 4.80 -6.90
C SER A 143 9.52 3.35 -6.85
N LYS A 144 10.85 3.15 -6.92
CA LYS A 144 11.44 1.81 -6.79
C LYS A 144 11.20 1.20 -5.41
N SER A 145 11.34 1.99 -4.36
CA SER A 145 11.16 1.53 -2.98
C SER A 145 9.69 1.20 -2.70
N ILE A 146 8.76 2.04 -3.17
CA ILE A 146 7.33 1.79 -3.08
C ILE A 146 6.95 0.52 -3.84
N GLY A 147 7.39 0.34 -5.08
CA GLY A 147 7.08 -0.88 -5.84
C GLY A 147 7.61 -2.15 -5.18
N TYR A 148 8.77 -2.08 -4.52
CA TYR A 148 9.31 -3.18 -3.73
C TYR A 148 8.44 -3.49 -2.50
N LEU A 149 8.02 -2.45 -1.77
CA LEU A 149 7.14 -2.60 -0.60
C LEU A 149 5.73 -3.07 -0.98
N GLU A 150 5.20 -2.62 -2.11
CA GLU A 150 3.93 -3.09 -2.67
C GLU A 150 4.00 -4.58 -3.04
N ALA A 151 5.11 -5.03 -3.62
CA ALA A 151 5.33 -6.45 -3.93
C ALA A 151 5.42 -7.33 -2.68
N MET A 152 5.84 -6.77 -1.54
CA MET A 152 5.82 -7.44 -0.24
C MET A 152 4.50 -7.23 0.52
N GLU A 153 3.52 -6.57 -0.10
CA GLU A 153 2.25 -6.17 0.52
C GLU A 153 2.39 -5.31 1.79
N LEU A 154 3.55 -4.66 1.96
CA LEU A 154 3.90 -3.81 3.11
C LEU A 154 3.38 -2.38 3.00
N VAL A 155 2.84 -1.99 1.85
CA VAL A 155 2.31 -0.65 1.59
C VAL A 155 1.03 -0.76 0.78
N LEU A 156 0.01 -0.01 1.19
CA LEU A 156 -1.18 0.21 0.40
C LEU A 156 -1.12 1.55 -0.33
N ARG A 157 -1.73 1.57 -1.51
CA ARG A 157 -1.91 2.74 -2.34
C ARG A 157 -3.37 3.16 -2.33
N ARG A 158 -3.65 4.40 -1.93
CA ARG A 158 -5.00 4.99 -1.93
C ARG A 158 -5.07 6.24 -2.81
N PRO A 159 -6.19 6.47 -3.51
CA PRO A 159 -6.44 7.74 -4.18
C PRO A 159 -6.54 8.88 -3.15
N ASP A 160 -5.87 10.00 -3.40
CA ASP A 160 -6.03 11.23 -2.63
C ASP A 160 -7.45 11.79 -2.86
N ALA A 161 -8.06 12.42 -1.84
CA ALA A 161 -9.44 12.92 -1.88
C ALA A 161 -9.68 13.96 -3.00
N GLY A 162 -8.62 14.54 -3.55
CA GLY A 162 -8.62 15.46 -4.71
C GLY A 162 -8.32 14.82 -6.07
N GLY A 163 -8.25 13.49 -6.17
CA GLY A 163 -8.34 12.72 -7.42
C GLY A 163 -7.14 12.72 -8.36
N ARG A 164 -5.97 13.24 -7.95
CA ARG A 164 -4.79 13.30 -8.84
C ARG A 164 -3.48 12.76 -8.28
N ARG A 165 -3.43 12.47 -6.98
CA ARG A 165 -2.23 11.95 -6.32
C ARG A 165 -2.57 10.66 -5.61
N GLU A 166 -1.56 9.82 -5.46
CA GLU A 166 -1.65 8.59 -4.68
C GLU A 166 -0.99 8.83 -3.33
N ARG A 167 -1.61 8.29 -2.29
CA ARG A 167 -1.07 8.25 -0.93
C ARG A 167 -0.67 6.83 -0.59
N TYR A 168 0.50 6.70 0.02
CA TYR A 168 1.04 5.45 0.52
C TYR A 168 0.86 5.40 2.02
N LEU A 169 0.33 4.29 2.51
CA LEU A 169 0.07 4.08 3.92
C LEU A 169 0.39 2.65 4.33
N ILE A 170 0.64 2.50 5.62
CA ILE A 170 0.81 1.24 6.32
C ILE A 170 -0.48 1.08 7.12
N ASP A 171 -1.29 0.12 6.71
CA ASP A 171 -2.61 -0.18 7.27
C ASP A 171 -2.48 -1.17 8.43
N ASP A 172 -3.46 -1.23 9.34
CA ASP A 172 -3.38 -2.06 10.56
C ASP A 172 -3.22 -3.55 10.21
N GLU A 173 -3.80 -3.97 9.08
CA GLU A 173 -3.76 -5.34 8.55
C GLU A 173 -2.51 -5.64 7.69
N VAL A 174 -1.61 -4.68 7.52
CA VAL A 174 -0.45 -4.83 6.63
C VAL A 174 0.53 -5.91 7.12
N TRP A 175 0.63 -6.08 8.43
CA TRP A 175 1.47 -7.10 9.04
C TRP A 175 0.91 -8.49 8.79
N LEU A 176 -0.42 -8.64 8.79
CA LEU A 176 -1.08 -9.86 8.39
C LEU A 176 -0.81 -10.17 6.90
N ARG A 177 -1.02 -9.20 6.02
CA ARG A 177 -0.84 -9.39 4.58
C ARG A 177 0.61 -9.75 4.23
N ALA A 178 1.58 -9.01 4.78
CA ALA A 178 2.99 -9.31 4.60
C ALA A 178 3.37 -10.70 5.15
N TRP A 179 2.79 -11.10 6.29
CA TRP A 179 2.96 -12.45 6.84
C TRP A 179 2.36 -13.54 5.94
N GLN A 180 1.16 -13.31 5.39
CA GLN A 180 0.50 -14.22 4.46
C GLN A 180 1.28 -14.36 3.15
N ALA A 181 1.78 -13.24 2.59
CA ALA A 181 2.61 -13.23 1.40
C ALA A 181 3.93 -13.98 1.61
N ASP A 182 4.62 -13.77 2.74
CA ASP A 182 5.85 -14.50 3.07
C ASP A 182 5.60 -15.99 3.28
N THR A 183 4.51 -16.35 3.97
CA THR A 183 4.11 -17.75 4.16
C THR A 183 3.80 -18.43 2.81
N GLY A 184 3.12 -17.73 1.90
CA GLY A 184 2.86 -18.22 0.54
C GLY A 184 4.15 -18.47 -0.25
N ALA A 185 5.13 -17.56 -0.17
CA ALA A 185 6.42 -17.69 -0.85
C ALA A 185 7.20 -18.94 -0.38
N HIS A 186 7.18 -19.27 0.91
CA HIS A 186 7.81 -20.51 1.42
C HIS A 186 7.12 -21.77 0.86
N GLY A 187 5.79 -21.76 0.74
CA GLY A 187 5.01 -22.84 0.12
C GLY A 187 5.35 -23.04 -1.37
N GLU A 188 5.56 -21.95 -2.10
CA GLU A 188 6.01 -22.00 -3.51
C GLU A 188 7.42 -22.59 -3.63
N ILE A 189 8.35 -22.22 -2.75
CA ILE A 189 9.70 -22.79 -2.70
C ILE A 189 9.65 -24.29 -2.41
N ALA A 190 8.79 -24.72 -1.47
CA ALA A 190 8.60 -26.14 -1.18
C ALA A 190 8.10 -26.92 -2.40
N THR A 191 7.14 -26.35 -3.13
CA THR A 191 6.60 -26.93 -4.37
C THR A 191 7.64 -26.99 -5.47
N ALA A 192 8.42 -25.93 -5.65
CA ALA A 192 9.52 -25.89 -6.64
C ALA A 192 10.61 -26.92 -6.30
N ALA A 193 10.94 -27.09 -5.02
CA ALA A 193 11.88 -28.10 -4.57
C ALA A 193 11.38 -29.52 -4.88
N GLN A 194 10.08 -29.79 -4.70
CA GLN A 194 9.49 -31.09 -5.04
C GLN A 194 9.59 -31.40 -6.53
N ARG A 195 9.31 -30.42 -7.41
CA ARG A 195 9.55 -30.56 -8.85
C ARG A 195 11.02 -30.83 -9.17
N GLY A 196 11.94 -30.25 -8.40
CA GLY A 196 13.37 -30.55 -8.49
C GLY A 196 13.69 -32.02 -8.19
N VAL A 197 13.05 -32.62 -7.17
CA VAL A 197 13.20 -34.05 -6.87
C VAL A 197 12.73 -34.91 -8.04
N GLU A 198 11.59 -34.58 -8.64
CA GLU A 198 11.03 -35.30 -9.79
C GLU A 198 11.94 -35.23 -11.03
N LEU A 199 12.53 -34.06 -11.30
CA LEU A 199 13.40 -33.84 -12.47
C LEU A 199 14.78 -34.49 -12.32
N PHE A 200 15.39 -34.36 -11.15
CA PHE A 200 16.76 -34.86 -10.91
C PHE A 200 16.79 -36.29 -10.36
N GLY A 201 15.64 -36.87 -10.04
CA GLY A 201 15.52 -38.20 -9.44
C GLY A 201 15.87 -38.20 -7.95
N ALA A 202 15.06 -38.89 -7.14
CA ALA A 202 15.21 -38.93 -5.68
C ALA A 202 16.53 -39.55 -5.21
N ASP A 203 17.12 -40.44 -6.01
CA ASP A 203 18.34 -41.17 -5.66
C ASP A 203 19.63 -40.39 -5.98
N THR A 204 19.51 -39.19 -6.57
CA THR A 204 20.68 -38.36 -6.87
C THR A 204 21.00 -37.41 -5.72
N THR A 205 22.26 -36.95 -5.65
CA THR A 205 22.67 -35.92 -4.69
C THR A 205 21.85 -34.64 -4.84
N ALA A 206 21.46 -34.27 -6.06
CA ALA A 206 20.62 -33.12 -6.32
C ALA A 206 19.20 -33.35 -5.78
N GLY A 207 18.60 -34.52 -6.05
CA GLY A 207 17.30 -34.91 -5.49
C GLY A 207 17.29 -34.89 -3.96
N ALA A 208 18.34 -35.40 -3.31
CA ALA A 208 18.45 -35.38 -1.84
C ALA A 208 18.50 -33.96 -1.26
N ARG A 209 19.19 -33.02 -1.92
CA ARG A 209 19.24 -31.60 -1.53
C ARG A 209 17.88 -30.93 -1.69
N PHE A 210 17.23 -31.12 -2.84
CA PHE A 210 15.90 -30.59 -3.09
C PHE A 210 14.86 -31.17 -2.11
N GLY A 211 14.92 -32.47 -1.82
CA GLY A 211 14.04 -33.10 -0.84
C GLY A 211 14.24 -32.55 0.58
N THR A 212 15.48 -32.22 0.96
CA THR A 212 15.76 -31.58 2.25
C THR A 212 15.21 -30.15 2.30
N MET A 213 15.43 -29.37 1.24
CA MET A 213 14.92 -28.01 1.12
C MET A 213 13.38 -27.97 1.14
N GLY A 214 12.73 -28.85 0.37
CA GLY A 214 11.27 -28.95 0.32
C GLY A 214 10.66 -29.26 1.69
N ARG A 215 11.19 -30.26 2.41
CA ARG A 215 10.73 -30.60 3.77
C ARG A 215 10.94 -29.49 4.79
N PHE A 216 11.97 -28.67 4.63
CA PHE A 216 12.23 -27.53 5.51
C PHE A 216 11.20 -26.43 5.29
N PHE A 217 11.06 -25.96 4.04
CA PHE A 217 10.14 -24.86 3.73
C PHE A 217 8.67 -25.24 3.88
N ALA A 218 8.30 -26.51 3.64
CA ALA A 218 6.94 -27.00 3.92
C ALA A 218 6.61 -26.91 5.41
N ARG A 219 7.50 -27.39 6.30
CA ARG A 219 7.30 -27.26 7.75
C ARG A 219 7.29 -25.81 8.22
N LEU A 220 8.17 -24.97 7.66
CA LEU A 220 8.19 -23.55 7.97
C LEU A 220 6.86 -22.88 7.59
N SER A 221 6.34 -23.17 6.38
CA SER A 221 5.04 -22.68 5.93
C SER A 221 3.91 -23.15 6.85
N GLU A 222 3.88 -24.43 7.24
CA GLU A 222 2.87 -24.97 8.17
C GLU A 222 2.93 -24.30 9.55
N GLN A 223 4.13 -24.10 10.10
CA GLN A 223 4.32 -23.44 11.38
C GLN A 223 3.93 -21.95 11.34
N MET A 224 4.26 -21.25 10.26
CA MET A 224 3.90 -19.84 10.08
C MET A 224 2.40 -19.64 9.80
N SER A 225 1.76 -20.60 9.12
CA SER A 225 0.30 -20.66 9.01
C SER A 225 -0.38 -21.04 10.33
N GLY A 226 0.28 -21.83 11.18
CA GLY A 226 -0.28 -22.37 12.43
C GLY A 226 0.03 -21.58 13.70
N SER A 227 1.01 -20.67 13.72
CA SER A 227 1.38 -19.90 14.90
C SER A 227 0.47 -18.69 15.11
N THR A 228 -0.78 -18.98 15.49
CA THR A 228 -1.68 -18.39 16.51
C THR A 228 -1.38 -17.06 17.26
N LEU A 229 -0.40 -16.24 16.87
CA LEU A 229 -0.11 -14.90 17.42
C LEU A 229 -0.30 -13.76 16.40
N ALA A 230 -0.60 -14.07 15.13
CA ALA A 230 -0.76 -13.08 14.06
C ALA A 230 -2.08 -13.20 13.30
N GLU A 231 -3.14 -13.73 13.92
CA GLU A 231 -4.49 -13.63 13.36
C GLU A 231 -5.15 -12.33 13.86
N PRO A 232 -5.57 -11.39 12.99
CA PRO A 232 -6.36 -10.21 13.41
C PRO A 232 -7.60 -10.63 14.17
N VAL A 233 -8.15 -11.79 13.82
CA VAL A 233 -9.26 -12.43 14.53
C VAL A 233 -8.92 -12.76 16.00
N VAL A 234 -7.65 -13.10 16.32
CA VAL A 234 -7.20 -13.30 17.71
C VAL A 234 -7.11 -11.97 18.45
N TYR A 235 -6.56 -10.92 17.82
CA TYR A 235 -6.54 -9.59 18.43
C TYR A 235 -7.96 -9.04 18.65
N ASP A 236 -8.84 -9.27 17.68
CA ASP A 236 -10.25 -8.91 17.76
C ASP A 236 -10.94 -9.69 18.87
N ALA A 237 -10.65 -10.99 19.01
CA ALA A 237 -11.13 -11.82 20.10
C ALA A 237 -10.69 -11.29 21.46
N LEU A 238 -9.40 -10.93 21.63
CA LEU A 238 -8.90 -10.32 22.87
C LEU A 238 -9.60 -9.00 23.19
N THR A 239 -9.87 -8.18 22.18
CA THR A 239 -10.60 -6.91 22.35
C THR A 239 -12.06 -7.14 22.74
N VAL A 240 -12.73 -8.12 22.13
CA VAL A 240 -14.09 -8.53 22.52
C VAL A 240 -14.13 -9.09 23.94
N LEU A 241 -13.13 -9.87 24.35
CA LEU A 241 -12.99 -10.34 25.73
C LEU A 241 -12.88 -9.15 26.70
N ALA A 242 -12.00 -8.20 26.42
CA ALA A 242 -11.86 -6.99 27.22
C ALA A 242 -13.17 -6.19 27.30
N ALA A 243 -13.89 -6.04 26.18
CA ALA A 243 -15.18 -5.36 26.15
C ALA A 243 -16.25 -6.06 27.01
N LEU A 244 -16.31 -7.39 26.96
CA LEU A 244 -17.24 -8.18 27.78
C LEU A 244 -16.89 -8.12 29.27
N VAL A 245 -15.60 -8.15 29.62
CA VAL A 245 -15.15 -7.94 31.02
C VAL A 245 -15.54 -6.55 31.50
N HIS A 246 -15.27 -5.52 30.70
CA HIS A 246 -15.56 -4.12 31.04
C HIS A 246 -17.05 -3.86 31.20
N ALA A 247 -17.87 -4.38 30.29
CA ALA A 247 -19.32 -4.22 30.35
C ALA A 247 -19.93 -4.88 31.59
N GLY A 248 -19.33 -5.98 32.08
CA GLY A 248 -19.82 -6.73 33.24
C GLY A 248 -21.24 -7.28 33.09
N GLN A 249 -21.79 -7.26 31.88
CA GLN A 249 -23.16 -7.65 31.54
C GLN A 249 -23.16 -8.41 30.21
N PRO A 250 -24.16 -9.28 29.96
CA PRO A 250 -24.22 -10.01 28.70
C PRO A 250 -24.44 -9.09 27.49
N LEU A 251 -23.63 -9.26 26.43
CA LEU A 251 -23.73 -8.48 25.19
C LEU A 251 -23.89 -9.39 23.97
N SER A 252 -24.62 -8.89 22.97
CA SER A 252 -24.68 -9.51 21.64
C SER A 252 -23.74 -8.82 20.66
N ALA A 253 -23.50 -9.43 19.50
CA ALA A 253 -22.57 -8.90 18.50
C ALA A 253 -22.91 -7.49 18.00
N GLY A 254 -24.20 -7.11 18.00
CA GLY A 254 -24.64 -5.76 17.56
C GLY A 254 -24.15 -4.65 18.49
N PRO A 255 -24.53 -4.67 19.78
CA PRO A 255 -24.01 -3.73 20.78
C PRO A 255 -22.47 -3.73 20.86
N LEU A 256 -21.82 -4.90 20.78
CA LEU A 256 -20.35 -4.97 20.71
C LEU A 256 -19.80 -4.22 19.50
N ALA A 257 -20.36 -4.45 18.32
CA ALA A 257 -19.93 -3.76 17.09
C ALA A 257 -20.11 -2.25 17.19
N ILE A 258 -21.24 -1.77 17.73
CA ILE A 258 -21.50 -0.33 17.92
C ILE A 258 -20.48 0.26 18.90
N ALA A 259 -20.28 -0.37 20.06
CA ALA A 259 -19.38 0.14 21.10
C ALA A 259 -17.91 0.16 20.65
N LEU A 260 -17.50 -0.82 19.85
CA LEU A 260 -16.13 -0.93 19.32
C LEU A 260 -15.91 -0.13 18.02
N GLY A 261 -16.97 0.44 17.42
CA GLY A 261 -16.89 1.10 16.11
C GLY A 261 -16.58 0.13 14.97
N TRP A 262 -16.99 -1.13 15.09
CA TRP A 262 -16.66 -2.21 14.14
C TRP A 262 -17.83 -2.55 13.21
N PRO A 263 -17.55 -3.11 12.02
CA PRO A 263 -18.55 -3.84 11.25
C PRO A 263 -19.09 -5.03 12.07
N ARG A 264 -20.39 -5.31 11.95
CA ARG A 264 -21.05 -6.38 12.72
C ARG A 264 -20.42 -7.76 12.48
N ASP A 265 -20.04 -8.05 11.24
CA ASP A 265 -19.46 -9.35 10.88
C ASP A 265 -18.08 -9.57 11.53
N ARG A 266 -17.32 -8.50 11.75
CA ARG A 266 -16.04 -8.53 12.49
C ARG A 266 -16.26 -8.95 13.94
N ALA A 267 -17.24 -8.35 14.62
CA ALA A 267 -17.58 -8.73 15.99
C ALA A 267 -18.11 -10.18 16.09
N ILE A 268 -18.84 -10.65 15.08
CA ILE A 268 -19.28 -12.06 14.99
C ILE A 268 -18.08 -12.99 14.83
N ALA A 269 -17.17 -12.71 13.90
CA ALA A 269 -15.98 -13.52 13.67
C ALA A 269 -15.10 -13.63 14.92
N ALA A 270 -14.93 -12.55 15.67
CA ALA A 270 -14.21 -12.54 16.95
C ALA A 270 -14.89 -13.42 18.01
N LEU A 271 -16.21 -13.31 18.18
CA LEU A 271 -16.97 -14.15 19.10
C LEU A 271 -16.88 -15.63 18.72
N ASP A 272 -16.96 -15.94 17.42
CA ASP A 272 -16.81 -17.30 16.93
C ASP A 272 -15.39 -17.82 17.15
N ALA A 273 -14.35 -17.00 16.96
CA ALA A 273 -12.98 -17.40 17.22
C ALA A 273 -12.76 -17.79 18.69
N ILE A 274 -13.31 -17.02 19.64
CA ILE A 274 -13.26 -17.36 21.07
C ILE A 274 -13.94 -18.71 21.32
N ARG A 275 -15.07 -18.99 20.65
CA ARG A 275 -15.79 -20.27 20.79
C ARG A 275 -15.03 -21.45 20.22
N HIS A 276 -14.39 -21.28 19.06
CA HIS A 276 -13.62 -22.34 18.41
C HIS A 276 -12.26 -22.56 19.09
N ARG A 277 -11.73 -21.55 19.79
CA ARG A 277 -10.45 -21.61 20.50
C ARG A 277 -10.60 -21.13 21.96
N PRO A 278 -11.17 -21.96 22.85
CA PRO A 278 -11.41 -21.59 24.25
C PRO A 278 -10.16 -21.15 25.03
N SER A 279 -8.95 -21.55 24.59
CA SER A 279 -7.69 -21.12 25.19
C SER A 279 -7.44 -19.61 25.08
N LEU A 280 -8.08 -18.91 24.14
CA LEU A 280 -7.98 -17.45 24.00
C LEU A 280 -8.61 -16.68 25.17
N ALA A 281 -9.63 -17.28 25.82
CA ALA A 281 -10.35 -16.63 26.92
C ALA A 281 -9.74 -16.89 28.29
N ASP A 282 -8.72 -17.75 28.38
CA ASP A 282 -8.14 -18.15 29.67
C ASP A 282 -7.66 -16.95 30.50
N PRO A 283 -7.99 -16.85 31.81
CA PRO A 283 -8.61 -17.87 32.69
C PRO A 283 -10.15 -17.91 32.67
N LEU A 284 -10.80 -17.18 31.77
CA LEU A 284 -12.25 -17.08 31.61
C LEU A 284 -12.77 -18.02 30.51
N ALA A 285 -14.09 -18.18 30.45
CA ALA A 285 -14.81 -18.90 29.42
C ALA A 285 -15.98 -18.05 28.89
N LEU A 286 -16.13 -18.03 27.57
CA LEU A 286 -17.28 -17.40 26.92
C LEU A 286 -18.51 -18.30 27.02
N ARG A 287 -19.59 -17.79 27.61
CA ARG A 287 -20.85 -18.50 27.80
C ARG A 287 -21.99 -17.78 27.09
N ALA A 288 -22.79 -18.53 26.33
CA ALA A 288 -24.04 -18.03 25.79
C ALA A 288 -25.14 -18.06 26.87
N VAL A 289 -25.83 -16.94 27.07
CA VAL A 289 -26.93 -16.80 28.05
C VAL A 289 -28.30 -16.56 27.40
N GLY A 290 -28.32 -16.40 26.08
CA GLY A 290 -29.52 -16.21 25.28
C GLY A 290 -29.20 -16.27 23.79
N PRO A 291 -30.18 -15.99 22.90
CA PRO A 291 -29.97 -16.03 21.46
C PRO A 291 -28.90 -15.02 21.03
N LYS A 292 -27.68 -15.51 20.75
CA LYS A 292 -26.53 -14.70 20.34
C LYS A 292 -26.10 -13.63 21.36
N THR A 293 -26.35 -13.87 22.65
CA THR A 293 -25.89 -13.02 23.76
C THR A 293 -24.87 -13.77 24.60
N TYR A 294 -23.73 -13.14 24.86
CA TYR A 294 -22.56 -13.75 25.45
C TYR A 294 -22.14 -13.03 26.74
N THR A 295 -21.60 -13.79 27.68
CA THR A 295 -20.97 -13.29 28.90
C THR A 295 -19.69 -14.07 29.19
N LEU A 296 -18.84 -13.54 30.06
CA LEU A 296 -17.64 -14.24 30.53
C LEU A 296 -17.86 -14.77 31.94
N VAL A 297 -17.48 -16.03 32.13
CA VAL A 297 -17.49 -16.69 33.44
C VAL A 297 -16.09 -17.23 33.74
N PRO A 298 -15.67 -17.33 35.01
CA PRO A 298 -14.47 -18.08 35.35
C PRO A 298 -14.56 -19.50 34.82
N ARG A 299 -13.44 -20.04 34.31
CA ARG A 299 -13.39 -21.42 33.86
C ARG A 299 -13.69 -22.38 35.02
N PRO A 300 -14.59 -23.36 34.84
CA PRO A 300 -15.01 -24.25 35.92
C PRO A 300 -13.90 -25.20 36.39
N ASP A 301 -12.87 -25.42 35.56
CA ASP A 301 -11.70 -26.25 35.83
C ASP A 301 -10.53 -25.49 36.48
N ARG A 302 -10.63 -24.16 36.64
CA ARG A 302 -9.57 -23.34 37.27
C ARG A 302 -9.66 -23.32 38.80
N LEU A 303 -10.85 -23.52 39.35
CA LEU A 303 -11.09 -23.55 40.80
C LEU A 303 -11.72 -24.87 41.20
N SER A 304 -11.16 -25.51 42.22
CA SER A 304 -11.78 -26.69 42.83
C SER A 304 -13.15 -26.34 43.40
N PRO A 305 -14.08 -27.31 43.54
CA PRO A 305 -15.38 -27.05 44.16
C PRO A 305 -15.27 -26.38 45.53
N ALA A 306 -14.33 -26.83 46.37
CA ALA A 306 -14.08 -26.24 47.69
C ALA A 306 -13.57 -24.79 47.62
N GLN A 307 -12.72 -24.46 46.63
CA GLN A 307 -12.26 -23.07 46.42
C GLN A 307 -13.40 -22.16 45.97
N ARG A 308 -14.34 -22.66 45.17
CA ARG A 308 -15.53 -21.89 44.75
C ARG A 308 -16.46 -21.62 45.91
N GLU A 309 -16.76 -22.65 46.70
CA GLU A 309 -17.61 -22.55 47.89
C GLU A 309 -17.02 -21.54 48.90
N ALA A 310 -15.72 -21.65 49.20
CA ALA A 310 -15.04 -20.71 50.08
C ALA A 310 -15.06 -19.25 49.58
N LEU A 311 -15.00 -19.02 48.26
CA LEU A 311 -15.06 -17.67 47.67
C LEU A 311 -16.48 -17.10 47.66
N ASP A 312 -17.50 -17.94 47.49
CA ASP A 312 -18.91 -17.52 47.54
C ASP A 312 -19.31 -17.09 48.97
N GLU A 313 -18.69 -17.65 50.01
CA GLU A 313 -18.87 -17.22 51.40
C GLU A 313 -18.24 -15.85 51.73
N VAL A 314 -17.28 -15.37 50.93
CA VAL A 314 -16.62 -14.05 51.11
C VAL A 314 -17.36 -12.93 50.37
N ARG A 315 -18.35 -13.26 49.53
CA ARG A 315 -19.02 -12.33 48.62
C ARG A 315 -20.26 -11.68 49.24
#